data_AF-A0A7R7RMD5-F1
#
_entry.id   AF-A0A7R7RMD5-F1
#
_cell.length_a   1.000
_cell.length_b   1.000
_cell.length_c   1.000
_cell.angle_alpha   90.00
_cell.angle_beta   90.00
_cell.angle_gamma   90.00
#
_symmetry.space_group_name_H-M   'P 1'
#
loop_
_entity.id
_entity.type
_entity.pdbx_description
1 polymer ?
#
loop_
_entity_poly.entity_id
_entity_poly.type
_entity_poly.pdbx_seq_one_letter_code
_entity_poly.pdbx_strand_id
1 'polypeptide(L)'
;MGGFSYVLPAGWVESDASHLDYGSALLSKVTGPPPMPDQPPQVANDTRIVMGRLDQKLYASAEADNAKAAVRLGSDMGEFFMPYPGTRINQESTPLAGANGSTGSGSYYEVKFSDASKPNGQIWTGVIGSANGGNAQRWFVVWLGTSNDPVDRGAAKALTESIQAWTPPAAPGAPPAPGAPAPAVPGAPAPAVPGAPAPAPAPGAPAPAPAPGAPAAPAAPGAPVPGQAPAVEVSPTPAPAPQQTRSA
;
A
#
# COMPACT_ATOMS: atom_id res chain seq x y z
N MET A 1 2.60 -19.83 -7.75
CA MET A 1 2.78 -18.40 -8.08
C MET A 1 2.21 -17.55 -6.95
N GLY A 2 3.04 -16.77 -6.26
CA GLY A 2 2.75 -16.11 -4.98
C GLY A 2 1.67 -15.00 -4.97
N GLY A 3 0.88 -14.85 -6.03
CA GLY A 3 -0.21 -13.86 -6.08
C GLY A 3 0.22 -12.41 -6.19
N PHE A 4 1.46 -12.13 -6.64
CA PHE A 4 1.96 -10.79 -6.92
C PHE A 4 2.84 -10.76 -8.17
N SER A 5 3.01 -9.55 -8.71
CA SER A 5 3.96 -9.23 -9.77
C SER A 5 4.98 -8.20 -9.27
N TYR A 6 6.17 -8.21 -9.86
CA TYR A 6 7.28 -7.32 -9.52
C TYR A 6 8.18 -7.09 -10.75
N VAL A 7 9.04 -6.07 -10.68
CA VAL A 7 10.06 -5.81 -11.71
C VAL A 7 11.36 -6.49 -11.29
N LEU A 8 11.87 -7.38 -12.15
CA LEU A 8 13.14 -8.07 -11.90
C LEU A 8 14.31 -7.07 -11.91
N PRO A 9 15.13 -6.98 -10.86
CA PRO A 9 16.28 -6.09 -10.86
C PRO A 9 17.29 -6.52 -11.93
N ALA A 10 17.97 -5.55 -12.56
CA ALA A 10 18.94 -5.84 -13.60
C ALA A 10 20.08 -6.73 -13.09
N GLY A 11 20.44 -7.77 -13.84
CA GLY A 11 21.46 -8.74 -13.46
C GLY A 11 21.00 -9.80 -12.44
N TRP A 12 19.70 -9.88 -12.16
CA TRP A 12 19.11 -10.93 -11.33
C TRP A 12 18.30 -11.90 -12.20
N VAL A 13 18.23 -13.15 -11.76
CA VAL A 13 17.39 -14.20 -12.35
C VAL A 13 16.56 -14.86 -11.25
N GLU A 14 15.38 -15.35 -11.62
CA GLU A 14 14.59 -16.20 -10.75
C GLU A 14 15.29 -17.55 -10.57
N SER A 15 15.44 -17.95 -9.32
CA SER A 15 16.01 -19.22 -8.89
C SER A 15 14.93 -20.12 -8.29
N ASP A 16 15.24 -21.40 -8.15
CA ASP A 16 14.29 -22.37 -7.60
C ASP A 16 13.84 -21.98 -6.18
N ALA A 17 12.55 -21.70 -6.05
CA ALA A 17 11.90 -21.32 -4.79
C ALA A 17 11.28 -22.53 -4.06
N SER A 18 11.37 -23.74 -4.61
CA SER A 18 10.68 -24.93 -4.07
C SER A 18 11.15 -25.34 -2.67
N HIS A 19 12.39 -24.97 -2.32
CA HIS A 19 13.00 -25.25 -1.02
C HIS A 19 12.84 -24.10 0.00
N LEU A 20 12.12 -23.02 -0.35
CA LEU A 20 11.88 -21.94 0.59
C LEU A 20 10.81 -22.33 1.61
N ASP A 21 11.21 -22.41 2.89
CA ASP A 21 10.26 -22.52 4.01
C ASP A 21 9.34 -21.28 4.09
N TYR A 22 9.88 -20.13 3.70
CA TYR A 22 9.20 -18.83 3.70
C TYR A 22 9.51 -18.08 2.41
N GLY A 23 8.47 -17.67 1.69
CA GLY A 23 8.59 -16.95 0.42
C GLY A 23 8.04 -17.75 -0.76
N SER A 24 7.89 -17.05 -1.88
CA SER A 24 7.36 -17.61 -3.13
C SER A 24 8.22 -17.30 -4.35
N ALA A 25 9.24 -16.45 -4.19
CA ALA A 25 10.23 -16.15 -5.22
C ALA A 25 11.61 -16.02 -4.58
N LEU A 26 12.59 -16.65 -5.22
CA LEU A 26 14.01 -16.52 -4.91
C LEU A 26 14.67 -15.87 -6.13
N LEU A 27 15.46 -14.82 -5.93
CA LEU A 27 16.31 -14.26 -6.96
C LEU A 27 17.78 -14.48 -6.60
N SER A 28 18.58 -14.77 -7.63
CA SER A 28 20.03 -14.85 -7.51
C SER A 28 20.69 -13.91 -8.51
N LYS A 29 21.77 -13.26 -8.09
CA LYS A 29 22.53 -12.33 -8.92
C LYS A 29 23.38 -13.13 -9.91
N VAL A 30 23.22 -12.88 -11.20
CA VAL A 30 24.03 -13.51 -12.25
C VAL A 30 25.48 -13.04 -12.13
N THR A 31 26.40 -13.99 -12.16
CA THR A 31 27.84 -13.76 -12.16
C THR A 31 28.44 -14.27 -13.46
N GLY A 32 29.54 -13.65 -13.89
CA GLY A 32 30.26 -14.07 -15.08
C GLY A 32 29.61 -13.70 -16.42
N PRO A 33 30.21 -14.15 -17.53
CA PRO A 33 29.70 -13.89 -18.88
C PRO A 33 28.35 -14.58 -19.12
N PRO A 34 27.56 -14.12 -20.10
CA PRO A 34 26.28 -14.74 -20.45
C PRO A 34 26.45 -16.25 -20.66
N PRO A 35 25.55 -17.07 -20.09
CA PRO A 35 25.64 -18.52 -20.27
C PRO A 35 25.48 -18.90 -21.75
N MET A 36 26.11 -20.00 -22.14
CA MET A 36 25.78 -20.65 -23.41
C MET A 36 24.28 -21.06 -23.39
N PRO A 37 23.60 -21.17 -24.55
CA PRO A 37 22.16 -21.39 -24.63
C PRO A 37 21.60 -22.58 -23.82
N ASP A 38 22.43 -23.55 -23.46
CA ASP A 38 22.07 -24.77 -22.72
C ASP A 38 22.68 -24.86 -21.32
N GLN A 39 23.34 -23.80 -20.83
CA GLN A 39 23.97 -23.79 -19.52
C GLN A 39 23.20 -22.87 -18.55
N PRO A 40 22.95 -23.27 -17.29
CA PRO A 40 22.39 -22.35 -16.31
C PRO A 40 23.36 -21.19 -16.04
N PRO A 41 22.85 -19.96 -15.83
CA PRO A 41 23.68 -18.82 -15.45
C PRO A 41 24.43 -19.12 -14.17
N GLN A 42 25.70 -18.71 -14.10
CA GLN A 42 26.42 -18.71 -12.83
C GLN A 42 25.80 -17.63 -11.94
N VAL A 43 25.67 -17.91 -10.63
CA VAL A 43 25.05 -16.97 -9.69
C VAL A 43 25.92 -16.76 -8.45
N ALA A 44 25.80 -15.58 -7.84
CA ALA A 44 26.48 -15.26 -6.60
C ALA A 44 25.88 -16.07 -5.44
N ASN A 45 26.75 -16.59 -4.57
CA ASN A 45 26.32 -17.31 -3.36
C ASN A 45 26.11 -16.38 -2.16
N ASP A 46 26.80 -15.23 -2.19
CA ASP A 46 26.90 -14.27 -1.07
C ASP A 46 25.77 -13.23 -1.07
N THR A 47 24.94 -13.17 -2.12
CA THR A 47 23.77 -12.29 -2.20
C THR A 47 22.57 -13.02 -2.80
N ARG A 48 21.40 -12.80 -2.21
CA ARG A 48 20.13 -13.39 -2.66
C ARG A 48 18.95 -12.52 -2.25
N ILE A 49 17.85 -12.60 -3.00
CA ILE A 49 16.61 -11.91 -2.65
C ILE A 49 15.51 -12.94 -2.47
N VAL A 50 14.82 -12.89 -1.33
CA VAL A 50 13.65 -13.71 -1.04
C VAL A 50 12.43 -12.80 -0.97
N MET A 51 11.36 -13.17 -1.67
CA MET A 51 10.13 -12.40 -1.68
C MET A 51 8.92 -13.29 -1.51
N GLY A 52 7.87 -12.75 -0.91
CA GLY A 52 6.64 -13.49 -0.69
C GLY A 52 5.53 -12.65 -0.12
N ARG A 53 4.37 -13.28 0.03
CA ARG A 53 3.28 -12.73 0.83
C ARG A 53 3.69 -12.78 2.30
N LEU A 54 3.44 -11.70 3.03
CA LEU A 54 3.65 -11.67 4.48
C LEU A 54 2.47 -12.38 5.15
N ASP A 55 2.61 -13.68 5.37
CA ASP A 55 1.56 -14.53 5.96
C ASP A 55 1.75 -14.78 7.46
N GLN A 56 0.72 -15.36 8.10
CA GLN A 56 0.65 -15.60 9.54
C GLN A 56 1.75 -16.50 10.11
N LYS A 57 2.48 -17.26 9.27
CA LYS A 57 3.63 -18.06 9.69
C LYS A 57 4.86 -17.21 9.99
N LEU A 58 4.93 -16.01 9.42
CA LEU A 58 5.98 -15.04 9.73
C LEU A 58 5.53 -14.20 10.92
N TYR A 59 6.32 -14.19 12.00
CA TYR A 59 6.01 -13.40 13.18
C TYR A 59 5.88 -11.89 12.89
N ALA A 60 6.58 -11.41 11.86
CA ALA A 60 6.44 -10.06 11.32
C ALA A 60 5.02 -9.73 10.82
N SER A 61 4.22 -10.72 10.43
CA SER A 61 2.82 -10.51 10.01
C SER A 61 1.89 -10.10 11.15
N ALA A 62 2.25 -10.42 12.40
CA ALA A 62 1.47 -10.04 13.58
C ALA A 62 1.55 -8.53 13.85
N GLU A 63 2.58 -7.85 13.33
CA GLU A 63 2.70 -6.41 13.43
C GLU A 63 1.64 -5.73 12.55
N ALA A 64 0.87 -4.80 13.11
CA ALA A 64 -0.10 -4.01 12.33
C ALA A 64 0.60 -2.92 11.50
N ASP A 65 1.77 -2.46 11.97
CA ASP A 65 2.57 -1.40 11.35
C ASP A 65 3.64 -1.99 10.43
N ASN A 66 3.76 -1.43 9.22
CA ASN A 66 4.70 -1.94 8.21
C ASN A 66 6.17 -1.68 8.60
N ALA A 67 6.49 -0.63 9.35
CA ALA A 67 7.85 -0.38 9.82
C ALA A 67 8.26 -1.38 10.92
N LYS A 68 7.36 -1.67 11.86
CA LYS A 68 7.59 -2.74 12.84
C LYS A 68 7.71 -4.11 12.19
N ALA A 69 6.85 -4.40 11.21
CA ALA A 69 6.92 -5.64 10.44
C ALA A 69 8.27 -5.78 9.73
N ALA A 70 8.78 -4.72 9.09
CA ALA A 70 10.08 -4.75 8.42
C ALA A 70 11.24 -4.99 9.40
N VAL A 71 11.28 -4.30 10.53
CA VAL A 71 12.34 -4.49 11.55
C VAL A 71 12.29 -5.90 12.16
N ARG A 72 11.09 -6.42 12.43
CA ARG A 72 10.89 -7.77 12.97
C ARG A 72 11.30 -8.83 11.95
N LEU A 73 10.87 -8.67 10.70
CA LEU A 73 11.26 -9.55 9.60
C LEU A 73 12.77 -9.56 9.41
N GLY A 74 13.40 -8.39 9.42
CA GLY A 74 14.86 -8.26 9.36
C GLY A 74 15.53 -9.03 10.49
N SER A 75 15.00 -8.96 11.70
CA SER A 75 15.55 -9.69 12.84
C SER A 75 15.42 -11.21 12.70
N ASP A 76 14.22 -11.70 12.38
CA ASP A 76 13.92 -13.12 12.23
C ASP A 76 14.74 -13.74 11.07
N MET A 77 14.77 -13.05 9.93
CA MET A 77 15.50 -13.50 8.74
C MET A 77 17.01 -13.31 8.89
N GLY A 78 17.45 -12.28 9.60
CA GLY A 78 18.86 -12.08 9.90
C GLY A 78 19.43 -13.21 10.73
N GLU A 79 18.70 -13.69 11.75
CA GLU A 79 19.12 -14.85 12.56
C GLU A 79 19.16 -16.13 11.73
N PHE A 80 18.18 -16.32 10.84
CA PHE A 80 18.11 -17.49 9.96
C PHE A 80 19.23 -17.53 8.91
N PHE A 81 19.48 -16.41 8.22
CA PHE A 81 20.45 -16.35 7.11
C PHE A 81 21.87 -16.02 7.56
N MET A 82 22.04 -15.41 8.74
CA MET A 82 23.35 -15.06 9.31
C MET A 82 23.47 -15.59 10.74
N PRO A 83 23.59 -16.93 10.93
CA PRO A 83 23.59 -17.55 12.25
C PRO A 83 24.86 -17.28 13.08
N TYR A 84 25.85 -16.61 12.48
CA TYR A 84 27.11 -16.30 13.14
C TYR A 84 26.96 -15.08 14.07
N PRO A 85 27.61 -15.11 15.26
CA PRO A 85 27.55 -13.99 16.19
C PRO A 85 28.16 -12.72 15.58
N GLY A 86 27.53 -11.59 15.84
CA GLY A 86 27.97 -10.29 15.36
C GLY A 86 27.19 -9.13 15.95
N THR A 87 27.65 -7.92 15.64
CA THR A 87 27.02 -6.68 16.10
C THR A 87 26.32 -6.00 14.93
N ARG A 88 25.07 -5.58 15.13
CA ARG A 88 24.34 -4.78 14.15
C ARG A 88 24.88 -3.36 14.11
N ILE A 89 25.25 -2.88 12.94
CA ILE A 89 25.75 -1.53 12.68
C ILE A 89 24.99 -0.93 11.49
N ASN A 90 25.13 0.39 11.29
CA ASN A 90 24.61 1.10 10.12
C ASN A 90 23.10 0.86 9.87
N GLN A 91 22.31 0.81 10.95
CA GLN A 91 20.88 0.57 10.85
C GLN A 91 20.16 1.77 10.24
N GLU A 92 19.26 1.53 9.30
CA GLU A 92 18.51 2.56 8.60
C GLU A 92 17.07 2.11 8.35
N SER A 93 16.14 3.07 8.31
CA SER A 93 14.77 2.85 7.89
C SER A 93 14.44 3.74 6.69
N THR A 94 13.81 3.16 5.68
CA THR A 94 13.45 3.84 4.43
C THR A 94 11.93 3.79 4.24
N PRO A 95 11.23 4.93 4.09
CA PRO A 95 9.82 4.90 3.75
C PRO A 95 9.62 4.35 2.33
N LEU A 96 8.58 3.54 2.12
CA LEU A 96 8.22 2.98 0.82
C LEU A 96 6.87 3.50 0.36
N ALA A 97 6.80 3.90 -0.91
CA ALA A 97 5.59 4.31 -1.60
C ALA A 97 5.34 3.35 -2.77
N GLY A 98 4.48 2.36 -2.55
CA GLY A 98 4.11 1.38 -3.56
C GLY A 98 2.98 1.90 -4.44
N ALA A 99 2.72 1.16 -5.52
CA ALA A 99 1.61 1.49 -6.40
C ALA A 99 0.24 1.22 -5.74
N ASN A 100 -0.81 1.81 -6.33
CA ASN A 100 -2.21 1.77 -5.84
C ASN A 100 -2.41 2.29 -4.40
N GLY A 101 -1.58 3.25 -3.97
CA GLY A 101 -1.66 3.84 -2.63
C GLY A 101 -1.15 2.92 -1.51
N SER A 102 -0.46 1.84 -1.86
CA SER A 102 0.20 0.97 -0.87
C SER A 102 1.36 1.71 -0.22
N THR A 103 1.45 1.67 1.09
CA THR A 103 2.58 2.23 1.84
C THR A 103 3.37 1.11 2.49
N GLY A 104 4.63 1.40 2.82
CA GLY A 104 5.51 0.42 3.42
C GLY A 104 6.71 1.04 4.09
N SER A 105 7.57 0.16 4.58
CA SER A 105 8.84 0.55 5.17
C SER A 105 9.89 -0.51 4.86
N GLY A 106 11.09 -0.03 4.55
CA GLY A 106 12.31 -0.80 4.47
C GLY A 106 13.13 -0.63 5.74
N SER A 107 13.76 -1.69 6.22
CA SER A 107 14.75 -1.70 7.30
C SER A 107 16.04 -2.31 6.76
N TYR A 108 17.15 -1.60 6.96
CA TYR A 108 18.49 -2.04 6.61
C TYR A 108 19.33 -2.15 7.87
N TYR A 109 20.22 -3.14 7.91
CA TYR A 109 21.36 -3.12 8.81
C TYR A 109 22.50 -3.98 8.28
N GLU A 110 23.68 -3.71 8.80
CA GLU A 110 24.86 -4.54 8.58
C GLU A 110 25.19 -5.32 9.85
N VAL A 111 25.78 -6.49 9.68
CA VAL A 111 26.28 -7.32 10.78
C VAL A 111 27.79 -7.38 10.66
N LYS A 112 28.48 -6.76 11.61
CA LYS A 112 29.91 -6.99 11.79
C LYS A 112 30.09 -8.27 12.59
N PHE A 113 30.48 -9.35 11.92
CA PHE A 113 30.74 -10.63 12.58
C PHE A 113 31.91 -10.53 13.55
N SER A 114 31.84 -11.32 14.63
CA SER A 114 32.95 -11.43 15.59
C SER A 114 34.19 -12.09 14.96
N ASP A 115 33.97 -12.96 13.97
CA ASP A 115 35.02 -13.53 13.14
C ASP A 115 35.46 -12.51 12.07
N ALA A 116 36.66 -11.96 12.22
CA ALA A 116 37.22 -10.95 11.33
C ALA A 116 37.57 -11.48 9.92
N SER A 117 37.58 -12.80 9.71
CA SER A 117 37.79 -13.39 8.39
C SER A 117 36.54 -13.36 7.51
N LYS A 118 35.36 -13.15 8.12
CA LYS A 118 34.08 -13.07 7.41
C LYS A 118 33.82 -11.64 6.95
N PRO A 119 33.39 -11.42 5.69
CA PRO A 119 32.92 -10.11 5.27
C PRO A 119 31.68 -9.72 6.09
N ASN A 120 31.46 -8.43 6.33
CA ASN A 120 30.27 -8.00 7.06
C ASN A 120 29.03 -8.45 6.29
N GLY A 121 28.06 -9.02 7.00
CA GLY A 121 26.75 -9.33 6.45
C GLY A 121 25.94 -8.07 6.25
N GLN A 122 25.09 -8.04 5.25
CA GLN A 122 24.15 -6.95 5.00
C GLN A 122 22.77 -7.53 4.77
N ILE A 123 21.76 -6.90 5.35
CA ILE A 123 20.38 -7.28 5.14
C ILE A 123 19.52 -6.06 4.99
N TRP A 124 18.70 -6.08 3.95
CA TRP A 124 17.62 -5.14 3.74
C TRP A 124 16.31 -5.91 3.74
N THR A 125 15.30 -5.39 4.41
CA THR A 125 13.98 -5.99 4.49
C THR A 125 12.92 -4.94 4.23
N GLY A 126 12.02 -5.20 3.29
CA GLY A 126 10.92 -4.33 2.94
C GLY A 126 9.59 -5.01 3.21
N VAL A 127 8.65 -4.28 3.80
CA VAL A 127 7.25 -4.70 3.89
C VAL A 127 6.38 -3.63 3.26
N ILE A 128 5.52 -4.03 2.34
CA ILE A 128 4.65 -3.13 1.58
C ILE A 128 3.25 -3.72 1.41
N GLY A 129 2.23 -2.86 1.42
CA GLY A 129 0.85 -3.25 1.16
C GLY A 129 -0.14 -2.46 2.01
N SER A 130 -1.42 -2.83 1.92
CA SER A 130 -2.45 -2.19 2.73
C SER A 130 -2.37 -2.67 4.17
N ALA A 131 -1.95 -1.79 5.09
CA ALA A 131 -1.93 -2.08 6.52
C ALA A 131 -3.36 -1.97 7.09
N ASN A 132 -4.15 -3.05 7.07
CA ASN A 132 -5.45 -3.13 7.77
C ASN A 132 -5.82 -4.58 8.15
N GLY A 133 -5.42 -5.00 9.36
CA GLY A 133 -5.95 -6.20 10.04
C GLY A 133 -5.75 -7.54 9.32
N GLY A 134 -6.34 -8.63 9.83
CA GLY A 134 -6.11 -10.02 9.41
C GLY A 134 -6.35 -10.39 7.93
N ASN A 135 -6.75 -9.44 7.08
CA ASN A 135 -6.86 -9.58 5.62
C ASN A 135 -5.92 -8.63 4.83
N ALA A 136 -4.98 -7.97 5.52
CA ALA A 136 -3.96 -7.11 4.94
C ALA A 136 -3.15 -7.87 3.88
N GLN A 137 -3.32 -7.49 2.61
CA GLN A 137 -2.45 -7.96 1.53
C GLN A 137 -1.13 -7.22 1.63
N ARG A 138 -0.18 -7.87 2.30
CA ARG A 138 1.18 -7.38 2.48
C ARG A 138 2.15 -8.35 1.84
N TRP A 139 3.21 -7.80 1.29
CA TRP A 139 4.32 -8.55 0.73
C TRP A 139 5.60 -8.12 1.40
N PHE A 140 6.54 -9.03 1.38
CA PHE A 140 7.87 -8.79 1.90
C PHE A 140 8.93 -9.03 0.84
N VAL A 141 10.05 -8.33 1.02
CA VAL A 141 11.28 -8.52 0.28
C VAL A 141 12.41 -8.58 1.30
N VAL A 142 13.26 -9.60 1.22
CA VAL A 142 14.48 -9.73 2.01
C VAL A 142 15.63 -9.80 1.02
N TRP A 143 16.51 -8.80 1.03
CA TRP A 143 17.72 -8.78 0.23
C TRP A 143 18.92 -8.98 1.16
N LEU A 144 19.63 -10.08 0.95
CA LEU A 144 20.84 -10.44 1.68
C LEU A 144 22.06 -10.12 0.83
N GLY A 145 23.11 -9.62 1.47
CA GLY A 145 24.39 -9.36 0.83
C GLY A 145 25.54 -9.46 1.82
N THR A 146 26.74 -9.19 1.34
CA THR A 146 27.95 -9.06 2.16
C THR A 146 28.74 -7.83 1.73
N SER A 147 29.84 -7.51 2.41
CA SER A 147 30.76 -6.47 1.91
C SER A 147 31.31 -6.73 0.50
N ASN A 148 31.33 -7.98 0.02
CA ASN A 148 31.80 -8.33 -1.33
C ASN A 148 30.71 -8.11 -2.38
N ASP A 149 29.47 -8.45 -2.03
CA ASP A 149 28.27 -8.23 -2.84
C ASP A 149 27.25 -7.43 -2.01
N PRO A 150 27.42 -6.10 -1.93
CA PRO A 150 26.61 -5.28 -1.05
C PRO A 150 25.16 -5.19 -1.52
N VAL A 151 24.26 -4.95 -0.58
CA VAL A 151 22.86 -4.70 -0.87
C VAL A 151 22.72 -3.34 -1.56
N ASP A 152 22.17 -3.34 -2.76
CA ASP A 152 21.75 -2.10 -3.42
C ASP A 152 20.42 -1.64 -2.81
N ARG A 153 20.50 -0.76 -1.82
CA ARG A 153 19.34 -0.19 -1.12
C ARG A 153 18.38 0.52 -2.07
N GLY A 154 18.89 1.14 -3.14
CA GLY A 154 18.06 1.83 -4.14
C GLY A 154 17.26 0.83 -4.97
N ALA A 155 17.93 -0.21 -5.47
CA ALA A 155 17.26 -1.29 -6.19
C ALA A 155 16.32 -2.10 -5.29
N ALA A 156 16.67 -2.34 -4.03
CA ALA A 156 15.82 -3.03 -3.06
C ALA A 156 14.53 -2.25 -2.78
N LYS A 157 14.65 -0.93 -2.62
CA LYS A 157 13.52 -0.01 -2.53
C LYS A 157 12.64 -0.11 -3.79
N ALA A 158 13.22 0.08 -4.97
CA ALA A 158 12.49 0.07 -6.23
C ALA A 158 11.79 -1.28 -6.50
N LEU A 159 12.46 -2.40 -6.22
CA LEU A 159 11.89 -3.73 -6.30
C LEU A 159 10.66 -3.86 -5.40
N THR A 160 10.76 -3.42 -4.16
CA THR A 160 9.66 -3.52 -3.20
C THR A 160 8.50 -2.61 -3.58
N GLU A 161 8.77 -1.39 -4.02
CA GLU A 161 7.75 -0.45 -4.51
C GLU A 161 7.06 -0.95 -5.80
N SER A 162 7.73 -1.80 -6.58
CA SER A 162 7.16 -2.43 -7.78
C SER A 162 6.15 -3.55 -7.49
N ILE A 163 6.08 -4.03 -6.24
CA ILE A 163 5.20 -5.14 -5.90
C ILE A 163 3.73 -4.72 -6.03
N GLN A 164 3.00 -5.53 -6.77
CA GLN A 164 1.58 -5.35 -7.03
C GLN A 164 0.87 -6.68 -6.77
N ALA A 165 -0.33 -6.62 -6.17
CA ALA A 165 -1.21 -7.79 -6.17
C ALA A 165 -1.46 -8.23 -7.61
N TRP A 166 -1.28 -9.53 -7.87
CA TRP A 166 -1.60 -10.07 -9.19
C TRP A 166 -3.10 -9.98 -9.39
N THR A 167 -3.52 -9.19 -10.38
CA THR A 167 -4.89 -9.14 -10.85
C THR A 167 -4.92 -9.89 -12.18
N PRO A 168 -5.69 -10.98 -12.31
CA PRO A 168 -5.83 -11.64 -13.60
C PRO A 168 -6.32 -10.62 -14.63
N PRO A 169 -5.80 -10.63 -15.88
CA PRO A 169 -6.41 -9.88 -16.95
C PRO A 169 -7.91 -10.18 -17.00
N ALA A 170 -8.75 -9.16 -17.15
CA ALA A 170 -10.18 -9.39 -17.35
C ALA A 170 -10.34 -10.34 -18.54
N ALA A 171 -10.95 -11.51 -18.30
CA ALA A 171 -11.16 -12.48 -19.36
C ALA A 171 -11.90 -11.79 -20.52
N PRO A 172 -11.40 -11.88 -21.76
CA PRO A 172 -12.10 -11.31 -22.90
C PRO A 172 -13.52 -11.89 -22.96
N GLY A 173 -14.52 -11.06 -22.73
CA GLY A 173 -15.93 -11.43 -22.86
C GLY A 173 -16.66 -11.88 -21.60
N ALA A 174 -16.17 -11.61 -20.38
CA ALA A 174 -17.04 -11.72 -19.20
C ALA A 174 -18.15 -10.64 -19.31
N PRO A 175 -19.43 -11.01 -19.50
CA PRO A 175 -20.50 -10.04 -19.46
C PRO A 175 -20.54 -9.38 -18.07
N PRO A 176 -20.89 -8.09 -17.97
CA PRO A 176 -21.04 -7.45 -16.68
C PRO A 176 -21.99 -8.27 -15.82
N ALA A 177 -21.61 -8.51 -14.56
CA ALA A 177 -22.45 -9.22 -13.61
C ALA A 177 -23.85 -8.57 -13.59
N PRO A 178 -24.95 -9.36 -13.63
CA PRO A 178 -26.30 -8.81 -13.58
C PRO A 178 -26.46 -7.92 -12.34
N GLY A 179 -26.58 -6.61 -12.54
CA GLY A 179 -26.74 -5.62 -11.47
C GLY A 179 -25.58 -4.62 -11.30
N ALA A 180 -24.49 -4.71 -12.07
CA ALA A 180 -23.49 -3.64 -12.08
C ALA A 180 -24.08 -2.37 -12.74
N PRO A 181 -24.08 -1.19 -12.08
CA PRO A 181 -24.51 0.05 -12.72
C PRO A 181 -23.59 0.33 -13.90
N ALA A 182 -24.16 0.50 -15.10
CA ALA A 182 -23.39 0.91 -16.26
C ALA A 182 -22.73 2.28 -15.99
N PRO A 183 -21.49 2.52 -16.48
CA PRO A 183 -20.87 3.84 -16.40
C PRO A 183 -21.82 4.89 -17.01
N ALA A 184 -22.15 5.92 -16.24
CA ALA A 184 -23.01 6.99 -16.71
C ALA A 184 -22.32 7.72 -17.86
N VAL A 185 -22.93 7.65 -19.06
CA VAL A 185 -22.52 8.48 -20.20
C VAL A 185 -22.98 9.91 -19.91
N PRO A 186 -22.09 10.91 -19.85
CA PRO A 186 -22.50 12.30 -19.64
C PRO A 186 -23.42 12.75 -20.79
N GLY A 187 -24.67 13.09 -20.47
CA GLY A 187 -25.62 13.74 -21.39
C GLY A 187 -26.75 12.89 -21.99
N ALA A 188 -26.89 11.60 -21.64
CA ALA A 188 -28.03 10.79 -22.10
C ALA A 188 -29.21 10.85 -21.09
N PRO A 189 -30.46 11.12 -21.52
CA PRO A 189 -31.61 11.12 -20.61
C PRO A 189 -31.94 9.69 -20.16
N ALA A 190 -32.18 9.53 -18.85
CA ALA A 190 -32.50 8.23 -18.26
C ALA A 190 -33.85 7.68 -18.79
N PRO A 191 -33.96 6.36 -19.08
CA PRO A 191 -35.25 5.75 -19.40
C PRO A 191 -36.19 5.81 -18.18
N ALA A 192 -37.40 6.32 -18.38
CA ALA A 192 -38.42 6.35 -17.34
C ALA A 192 -38.92 4.92 -17.04
N VAL A 193 -38.80 4.50 -15.78
CA VAL A 193 -39.38 3.24 -15.29
C VAL A 193 -40.87 3.48 -14.97
N PRO A 194 -41.83 2.77 -15.58
CA PRO A 194 -43.24 2.91 -15.24
C PRO A 194 -43.51 2.50 -13.78
N GLY A 195 -44.05 3.41 -12.96
CA GLY A 195 -44.53 3.13 -11.60
C GLY A 195 -43.66 3.59 -10.42
N ALA A 196 -42.52 4.26 -10.66
CA ALA A 196 -41.75 4.87 -9.58
C ALA A 196 -42.38 6.21 -9.12
N PRO A 197 -42.50 6.49 -7.81
CA PRO A 197 -42.92 7.79 -7.32
C PRO A 197 -41.94 8.88 -7.79
N ALA A 198 -42.49 10.02 -8.24
CA ALA A 198 -41.67 11.13 -8.71
C ALA A 198 -40.72 11.64 -7.60
N PRO A 199 -39.44 11.90 -7.90
CA PRO A 199 -38.53 12.51 -6.94
C PRO A 199 -39.02 13.91 -6.56
N ALA A 200 -38.91 14.25 -5.28
CA ALA A 200 -39.23 15.59 -4.79
C ALA A 200 -38.30 16.65 -5.42
N PRO A 201 -38.80 17.85 -5.76
CA PRO A 201 -37.98 18.91 -6.35
C PRO A 201 -36.86 19.38 -5.40
N ALA A 202 -35.68 19.61 -5.96
CA ALA A 202 -34.58 20.25 -5.25
C ALA A 202 -34.94 21.70 -4.85
N PRO A 203 -34.55 22.19 -3.66
CA PRO A 203 -34.81 23.57 -3.26
C PRO A 203 -34.16 24.57 -4.22
N GLY A 204 -34.95 25.46 -4.83
CA GLY A 204 -34.48 26.61 -5.62
C GLY A 204 -34.68 26.53 -7.14
N ALA A 205 -35.35 25.51 -7.69
CA ALA A 205 -35.69 25.48 -9.11
C ALA A 205 -36.90 26.39 -9.42
N PRO A 206 -36.84 27.27 -10.44
CA PRO A 206 -37.97 28.10 -10.84
C PRO A 206 -39.11 27.26 -11.42
N ALA A 207 -40.35 27.60 -11.06
CA ALA A 207 -41.54 26.86 -11.45
C ALA A 207 -41.78 26.88 -12.98
N PRO A 208 -42.16 25.76 -13.61
CA PRO A 208 -42.60 25.75 -15.00
C PRO A 208 -43.90 26.54 -15.19
N ALA A 209 -43.99 27.26 -16.30
CA ALA A 209 -45.19 28.03 -16.68
C ALA A 209 -46.41 27.12 -16.95
N PRO A 210 -47.64 27.52 -16.60
CA PRO A 210 -48.83 26.71 -16.86
C PRO A 210 -49.21 26.69 -18.35
N ALA A 211 -49.67 25.53 -18.83
CA ALA A 211 -50.23 25.39 -20.18
C ALA A 211 -51.62 26.07 -20.30
N PRO A 212 -52.02 26.58 -21.49
CA PRO A 212 -53.27 27.31 -21.66
C PRO A 212 -54.50 26.37 -21.60
N GLY A 213 -55.50 26.70 -20.77
CA GLY A 213 -56.87 26.17 -20.96
C GLY A 213 -57.63 25.54 -19.79
N ALA A 214 -57.32 25.83 -18.52
CA ALA A 214 -58.17 25.40 -17.38
C ALA A 214 -58.82 26.59 -16.64
N PRO A 215 -60.11 26.53 -16.25
CA PRO A 215 -60.81 27.64 -15.62
C PRO A 215 -60.30 27.93 -14.20
N ALA A 216 -60.23 29.22 -13.84
CA ALA A 216 -59.79 29.70 -12.53
C ALA A 216 -60.81 29.39 -11.42
N ALA A 217 -60.32 28.87 -10.30
CA ALA A 217 -61.07 28.79 -9.03
C ALA A 217 -60.57 29.86 -8.03
N PRO A 218 -61.42 30.35 -7.10
CA PRO A 218 -61.19 31.62 -6.39
C PRO A 218 -60.14 31.55 -5.28
N ALA A 219 -59.45 32.66 -5.07
CA ALA A 219 -58.44 32.88 -4.03
C ALA A 219 -59.03 32.91 -2.61
N ALA A 220 -58.29 32.37 -1.64
CA ALA A 220 -58.50 32.61 -0.22
C ALA A 220 -57.29 33.36 0.39
N PRO A 221 -57.48 34.32 1.31
CA PRO A 221 -56.45 35.28 1.72
C PRO A 221 -55.77 34.91 3.05
N GLY A 222 -54.50 35.30 3.21
CA GLY A 222 -53.87 35.35 4.54
C GLY A 222 -52.34 35.31 4.54
N ALA A 223 -51.70 36.44 4.21
CA ALA A 223 -50.35 36.75 4.72
C ALA A 223 -50.48 37.38 6.13
N PRO A 224 -49.44 37.30 6.96
CA PRO A 224 -48.65 38.53 7.14
C PRO A 224 -47.12 38.31 7.23
N VAL A 225 -46.40 39.34 6.77
CA VAL A 225 -45.00 39.72 7.09
C VAL A 225 -45.09 41.03 7.91
N PRO A 226 -44.03 41.70 8.44
CA PRO A 226 -42.63 41.36 8.75
C PRO A 226 -42.18 41.84 10.17
N GLY A 227 -40.95 41.54 10.62
CA GLY A 227 -40.42 42.20 11.83
C GLY A 227 -38.97 41.92 12.24
N GLN A 228 -38.06 42.78 11.76
CA GLN A 228 -36.91 43.39 12.48
C GLN A 228 -35.69 42.54 12.91
N ALA A 229 -34.51 43.00 12.44
CA ALA A 229 -33.19 42.84 13.08
C ALA A 229 -33.05 43.82 14.27
N PRO A 230 -32.05 43.65 15.18
CA PRO A 230 -30.72 44.20 14.89
C PRO A 230 -29.52 43.37 15.41
N ALA A 231 -28.34 43.77 14.95
CA ALA A 231 -27.02 43.31 15.35
C ALA A 231 -26.62 43.80 16.75
N VAL A 232 -25.83 43.00 17.48
CA VAL A 232 -24.49 43.28 18.06
C VAL A 232 -24.18 42.20 19.11
N GLU A 233 -22.98 41.63 19.09
CA GLU A 233 -21.99 41.79 20.18
C GLU A 233 -20.87 40.74 20.08
N VAL A 234 -19.66 41.26 20.14
CA VAL A 234 -18.38 40.57 20.10
C VAL A 234 -18.14 39.95 21.48
N SER A 235 -17.71 38.68 21.55
CA SER A 235 -17.21 38.09 22.79
C SER A 235 -15.78 37.54 22.61
N PRO A 236 -14.82 37.95 23.46
CA PRO A 236 -13.40 37.65 23.31
C PRO A 236 -12.94 36.39 24.07
N THR A 237 -11.82 35.84 23.61
CA THR A 237 -10.98 34.82 24.26
C THR A 237 -10.41 35.30 25.61
N PRO A 238 -10.39 34.46 26.66
CA PRO A 238 -9.48 34.63 27.80
C PRO A 238 -8.23 33.74 27.70
N ALA A 239 -7.10 34.34 28.10
CA ALA A 239 -5.72 33.88 28.04
C ALA A 239 -5.31 32.99 29.27
N PRO A 240 -4.05 32.53 29.39
CA PRO A 240 -3.64 31.30 30.10
C PRO A 240 -3.32 31.47 31.60
N ALA A 241 -3.28 30.35 32.34
CA ALA A 241 -2.85 30.28 33.74
C ALA A 241 -1.47 29.60 33.89
N PRO A 242 -0.66 29.94 34.93
CA PRO A 242 0.78 29.64 34.99
C PRO A 242 1.16 28.38 35.78
N GLN A 243 2.43 27.99 35.60
CA GLN A 243 3.13 26.79 36.07
C GLN A 243 3.21 26.62 37.60
N GLN A 244 3.29 25.36 38.07
CA GLN A 244 3.99 25.01 39.31
C GLN A 244 5.01 23.90 39.08
N THR A 245 6.26 24.22 39.39
CA THR A 245 7.40 23.32 39.56
C THR A 245 7.38 22.69 40.95
N ARG A 246 7.63 21.38 41.05
CA ARG A 246 8.25 20.77 42.24
C ARG A 246 9.18 19.63 41.83
N SER A 247 10.44 19.78 42.21
CA SER A 247 11.50 18.78 42.19
C SER A 247 11.89 18.51 43.66
N ALA A 248 12.23 17.23 43.92
CA ALA A 248 12.73 16.63 45.18
C ALA A 248 11.74 16.52 46.35
#